data_AF-A0A1D1XMD3-F1
#
_entry.id   AF-A0A1D1XMD3-F1
#
_cell.length_a   1.000
_cell.length_b   1.000
_cell.length_c   1.000
_cell.angle_alpha   90.00
_cell.angle_beta   90.00
_cell.angle_gamma   90.00
#
_symmetry.space_group_name_H-M   'P 1'
#
loop_
_entity.id
_entity.type
_entity.pdbx_description
1 polymer ?
#
loop_
_entity_poly.entity_id
_entity_poly.type
_entity_poly.pdbx_seq_one_letter_code
_entity_poly.pdbx_strand_id
1 'polypeptide(L)'
;ASGALEGAHFLATGQLESLSEQQLVDCDHECDPSEPRACDSGCNGGLMTTAFDYLIKAGGLQREVDYPYTGTDRGTCKFNKNKIAASVSNFSVVSIDEDQVSANLVKHGPLAVGINAVFMQTYIGGVSCPYICGRHLDHGVLLVGYGSAGYAPIRLKEKPYWIIKNSWGEGWGEKGYYRICRGHNVCGVDSMVSTVSAIRKGR
;
A
#
# COMPACT_ATOMS: atom_id res chain seq x y z
N ALA A 1 1.65 -3.55 -1.67
CA ALA A 1 3.12 -3.73 -1.62
C ALA A 1 3.82 -3.09 -2.82
N SER A 2 3.44 -3.42 -4.07
CA SER A 2 4.01 -2.85 -5.30
C SER A 2 4.18 -1.33 -5.24
N GLY A 3 3.10 -0.58 -5.03
CA GLY A 3 3.16 0.90 -5.02
C GLY A 3 4.08 1.52 -3.96
N ALA A 4 4.32 0.85 -2.83
CA ALA A 4 5.29 1.33 -1.84
C ALA A 4 6.73 1.11 -2.34
N LEU A 5 7.00 -0.04 -2.97
CA LEU A 5 8.29 -0.30 -3.62
C LEU A 5 8.51 0.62 -4.84
N GLU A 6 7.49 0.91 -5.65
CA GLU A 6 7.57 1.87 -6.76
C GLU A 6 8.05 3.24 -6.27
N GLY A 7 7.42 3.75 -5.21
CA GLY A 7 7.78 5.02 -4.60
C GLY A 7 9.19 5.00 -3.99
N ALA A 8 9.54 3.96 -3.25
CA ALA A 8 10.87 3.80 -2.68
C ALA A 8 11.95 3.66 -3.77
N HIS A 9 11.65 2.96 -4.87
CA HIS A 9 12.54 2.81 -6.01
C HIS A 9 12.77 4.16 -6.70
N PHE A 10 11.70 4.91 -6.97
CA PHE A 10 11.80 6.26 -7.52
C PHE A 10 12.66 7.18 -6.67
N LEU A 11 12.49 7.17 -5.34
CA LEU A 11 13.34 7.95 -4.43
C LEU A 11 14.82 7.51 -4.43
N ALA A 12 15.09 6.24 -4.71
CA ALA A 12 16.43 5.69 -4.75
C ALA A 12 17.15 5.93 -6.09
N THR A 13 16.43 5.92 -7.21
CA THR A 13 17.02 5.89 -8.57
C THR A 13 16.61 7.06 -9.47
N GLY A 14 15.53 7.77 -9.13
CA GLY A 14 14.90 8.77 -9.99
C GLY A 14 14.06 8.18 -11.13
N GLN A 15 13.90 6.84 -11.20
CA GLN A 15 13.13 6.15 -12.22
C GLN A 15 11.84 5.61 -11.62
N LEU A 16 10.70 5.97 -12.22
CA LEU A 16 9.41 5.45 -11.81
C LEU A 16 9.08 4.26 -12.70
N GLU A 17 9.02 3.08 -12.11
CA GLU A 17 8.68 1.83 -12.78
C GLU A 17 7.33 1.36 -12.27
N SER A 18 6.49 0.85 -13.16
CA SER A 18 5.28 0.13 -12.77
C SER A 18 5.64 -1.33 -12.53
N LEU A 19 5.36 -1.83 -11.32
CA LEU A 19 5.79 -3.15 -10.86
C LEU A 19 4.62 -4.14 -10.86
N SER A 20 4.94 -5.41 -11.09
CA SER A 20 3.92 -6.47 -11.25
C SER A 20 3.26 -6.86 -9.93
N GLU A 21 1.98 -6.56 -9.78
CA GLU A 21 1.16 -7.16 -8.73
C GLU A 21 0.95 -8.66 -8.97
N GLN A 22 0.89 -9.09 -10.23
CA GLN A 22 0.64 -10.50 -10.57
C GLN A 22 1.76 -11.42 -10.06
N GLN A 23 3.01 -10.95 -10.03
CA GLN A 23 4.09 -11.70 -9.42
C GLN A 23 3.79 -12.00 -7.94
N LEU A 24 3.27 -11.03 -7.18
CA LEU A 24 2.86 -11.27 -5.79
C LEU A 24 1.70 -12.26 -5.74
N VAL A 25 0.66 -12.05 -6.54
CA VAL A 25 -0.53 -12.92 -6.57
C VAL A 25 -0.19 -14.38 -6.87
N ASP A 26 0.71 -14.64 -7.82
CA ASP A 26 1.02 -16.01 -8.27
C ASP A 26 2.16 -16.69 -7.50
N CYS A 27 3.07 -15.93 -6.88
CA CYS A 27 4.33 -16.46 -6.36
C CYS A 27 4.53 -16.26 -4.86
N ASP A 28 3.78 -15.36 -4.24
CA ASP A 28 3.94 -15.05 -2.83
C ASP A 28 3.02 -15.91 -1.98
N HIS A 29 3.66 -16.75 -1.16
CA HIS A 29 3.01 -17.62 -0.17
C HIS A 29 3.73 -17.53 1.18
N GLU A 30 4.41 -16.40 1.43
CA GLU A 30 5.07 -16.17 2.71
C GLU A 30 4.05 -16.05 3.84
N CYS A 31 4.42 -16.53 5.02
CA CYS A 31 3.56 -16.55 6.19
C CYS A 31 4.09 -15.59 7.26
N ASP A 32 3.18 -14.96 8.00
CA ASP A 32 3.55 -14.12 9.13
C ASP A 32 4.30 -14.97 10.18
N PRO A 33 5.52 -14.59 10.58
CA PRO A 33 6.29 -15.33 11.58
C PRO A 33 5.59 -15.45 12.94
N SER A 34 4.73 -14.49 13.29
CA SER A 34 3.96 -14.46 14.52
C SER A 34 2.63 -15.23 14.42
N GLU A 35 2.10 -15.37 13.20
CA GLU A 35 0.87 -16.11 12.92
C GLU A 35 1.07 -17.07 11.73
N PRO A 36 1.63 -18.28 11.94
CA PRO A 36 2.06 -19.17 10.85
C PRO A 36 0.96 -19.67 9.89
N ARG A 37 -0.31 -19.37 10.17
CA ARG A 37 -1.45 -19.66 9.27
C ARG A 37 -1.91 -18.46 8.46
N ALA A 38 -1.39 -17.26 8.75
CA ALA A 38 -1.63 -16.04 8.00
C ALA A 38 -0.58 -15.95 6.91
N CYS A 39 -0.83 -16.63 5.79
CA CYS A 39 0.04 -16.62 4.62
C CYS A 39 -0.62 -15.88 3.46
N ASP A 40 0.20 -15.29 2.60
CA ASP A 40 -0.27 -14.71 1.35
C ASP A 40 -0.91 -15.79 0.47
N SER A 41 -2.12 -15.53 0.00
CA SER A 41 -2.99 -16.53 -0.64
C SER A 41 -3.62 -16.00 -1.93
N GLY A 42 -2.81 -15.28 -2.72
CA GLY A 42 -3.22 -14.76 -4.02
C GLY A 42 -4.48 -13.91 -3.93
N CYS A 43 -5.55 -14.34 -4.58
CA CYS A 43 -6.82 -13.61 -4.59
C CYS A 43 -7.61 -13.70 -3.26
N ASN A 44 -7.21 -14.57 -2.33
CA ASN A 44 -7.88 -14.73 -1.03
C ASN A 44 -7.32 -13.81 0.07
N GLY A 45 -6.37 -12.95 -0.27
CA GLY A 45 -5.81 -11.96 0.64
C GLY A 45 -4.35 -12.22 1.00
N GLY A 46 -3.80 -11.27 1.75
CA GLY A 46 -2.39 -11.24 2.12
C GLY A 46 -2.03 -10.00 2.92
N LEU A 47 -0.80 -9.95 3.44
CA LEU A 47 -0.26 -8.84 4.22
C LEU A 47 0.89 -8.16 3.47
N MET A 48 1.02 -6.85 3.69
CA MET A 48 2.09 -6.08 3.02
C MET A 48 3.48 -6.47 3.54
N THR A 49 3.60 -6.85 4.81
CA THR A 49 4.86 -7.23 5.46
C THR A 49 5.37 -8.57 4.97
N THR A 50 4.52 -9.58 4.85
CA THR A 50 4.86 -10.89 4.27
C THR A 50 5.24 -10.75 2.80
N ALA A 51 4.54 -9.88 2.06
CA ALA A 51 4.94 -9.53 0.70
C ALA A 51 6.32 -8.88 0.64
N PHE A 52 6.68 -7.99 1.58
CA PHE A 52 8.04 -7.44 1.60
C PHE A 52 9.10 -8.49 1.96
N ASP A 53 8.80 -9.45 2.83
CA ASP A 53 9.67 -10.59 3.10
C ASP A 53 9.88 -11.45 1.85
N TYR A 54 8.81 -11.75 1.10
CA TYR A 54 8.91 -12.42 -0.19
C TYR A 54 9.82 -11.66 -1.14
N LEU A 55 9.66 -10.34 -1.26
CA LEU A 55 10.47 -9.53 -2.17
C LEU A 55 11.95 -9.51 -1.80
N ILE A 56 12.28 -9.55 -0.51
CA ILE A 56 13.67 -9.69 -0.06
C ILE A 56 14.23 -11.07 -0.49
N LYS A 57 13.46 -12.15 -0.31
CA LYS A 57 13.87 -13.53 -0.66
C LYS A 57 13.95 -13.77 -2.17
N ALA A 58 12.98 -13.26 -2.92
CA ALA A 58 12.91 -13.37 -4.37
C ALA A 58 13.94 -12.49 -5.08
N GLY A 59 14.37 -11.40 -4.41
CA GLY A 59 15.31 -10.41 -4.92
C GLY A 59 14.66 -9.18 -5.54
N GLY A 60 13.32 -9.14 -5.63
CA GLY A 60 12.57 -7.97 -6.10
C GLY A 60 11.34 -8.29 -6.94
N LEU A 61 10.77 -7.24 -7.53
CA LEU A 61 9.64 -7.29 -8.47
C LEU A 61 10.09 -7.08 -9.91
N GLN A 62 9.44 -7.80 -10.82
CA GLN A 62 9.42 -7.51 -12.25
C GLN A 62 8.53 -6.30 -12.56
N ARG A 63 8.70 -5.72 -13.75
CA ARG A 63 7.77 -4.71 -14.27
C ARG A 63 6.42 -5.32 -14.62
N GLU A 64 5.38 -4.50 -14.52
CA GLU A 64 4.04 -4.87 -14.96
C GLU A 64 4.00 -5.33 -16.43
N VAL A 65 4.75 -4.66 -17.31
CA VAL A 65 4.85 -5.05 -18.73
C VAL A 65 5.53 -6.41 -18.95
N ASP A 66 6.36 -6.87 -18.02
CA ASP A 66 7.08 -8.14 -18.09
C ASP A 66 6.30 -9.30 -17.45
N TYR A 67 5.36 -8.99 -16.55
CA TYR A 67 4.47 -9.93 -15.89
C TYR A 67 3.11 -9.25 -15.63
N PRO A 68 2.23 -9.17 -16.65
CA PRO A 68 1.00 -8.39 -16.57
C PRO A 68 -0.04 -8.95 -15.60
N TYR A 69 -0.85 -8.06 -15.02
CA TYR A 69 -1.99 -8.39 -14.19
C TYR A 69 -3.12 -9.06 -14.97
N THR A 70 -3.64 -10.14 -14.39
CA THR A 70 -4.71 -10.97 -14.96
C THR A 70 -5.94 -11.06 -14.05
N GLY A 71 -5.86 -10.54 -12.82
CA GLY A 71 -6.99 -10.54 -11.88
C GLY A 71 -7.39 -11.93 -11.38
N THR A 72 -6.48 -12.90 -11.43
CA THR A 72 -6.72 -14.28 -11.02
C THR A 72 -5.42 -14.91 -10.53
N ASP A 73 -5.52 -15.86 -9.61
CA ASP A 73 -4.43 -16.66 -9.04
C ASP A 73 -4.44 -18.11 -9.58
N ARG A 74 -5.25 -18.39 -10.61
CA ARG A 74 -5.29 -19.70 -11.28
C ARG A 74 -4.05 -19.99 -12.13
N GLY A 75 -3.20 -18.98 -12.32
CA GLY A 75 -1.91 -19.12 -12.99
C GLY A 75 -0.88 -19.84 -12.13
N THR A 76 0.18 -20.33 -12.75
CA THR A 76 1.39 -20.74 -12.04
C THR A 76 2.35 -19.56 -11.95
N CYS A 77 3.14 -19.46 -10.87
CA CYS A 77 4.23 -18.49 -10.77
C CYS A 77 5.15 -18.50 -12.00
N LYS A 78 5.27 -17.35 -12.69
CA LYS A 78 6.13 -17.14 -13.87
C LYS A 78 7.31 -16.22 -13.57
N PHE A 79 7.67 -16.09 -12.30
CA PHE A 79 8.73 -15.18 -11.87
C PHE A 79 10.06 -15.49 -12.57
N ASN A 80 10.67 -14.45 -13.15
CA ASN A 80 11.95 -14.51 -13.82
C ASN A 80 12.93 -13.54 -13.14
N LYS A 81 13.90 -14.10 -12.41
CA LYS A 81 14.95 -13.36 -11.70
C LYS A 81 15.78 -12.42 -12.59
N ASN A 82 15.87 -12.71 -13.89
CA ASN A 82 16.62 -11.86 -14.83
C ASN A 82 15.84 -10.60 -15.28
N LYS A 83 14.57 -10.46 -14.87
CA LYS A 83 13.70 -9.34 -15.22
C LYS A 83 13.33 -8.46 -14.01
N ILE A 84 14.05 -8.59 -12.91
CA ILE A 84 13.84 -7.76 -11.72
C ILE A 84 14.13 -6.28 -12.06
N ALA A 85 13.17 -5.42 -11.74
CA ALA A 85 13.23 -3.99 -11.99
C ALA A 85 13.50 -3.19 -10.71
N ALA A 86 12.88 -3.59 -9.60
CA ALA A 86 13.06 -2.97 -8.30
C ALA A 86 13.23 -4.03 -7.20
N SER A 87 14.11 -3.76 -6.25
CA SER A 87 14.45 -4.67 -5.14
C SER A 87 14.27 -3.97 -3.80
N VAL A 88 13.76 -4.72 -2.83
CA VAL A 88 13.65 -4.27 -1.43
C VAL A 88 14.98 -4.53 -0.74
N SER A 89 15.54 -3.54 -0.05
CA SER A 89 16.71 -3.70 0.82
C SER A 89 16.30 -4.06 2.25
N ASN A 90 15.26 -3.41 2.75
CA ASN A 90 14.65 -3.66 4.05
C ASN A 90 13.23 -3.08 4.07
N PHE A 91 12.41 -3.52 5.02
CA PHE A 91 11.13 -2.88 5.35
C PHE A 91 11.03 -2.65 6.86
N SER A 92 10.07 -1.83 7.27
CA SER A 92 9.82 -1.56 8.68
C SER A 92 8.34 -1.32 8.92
N VAL A 93 7.83 -1.84 10.03
CA VAL A 93 6.51 -1.47 10.55
C VAL A 93 6.66 -0.10 11.22
N VAL A 94 5.81 0.84 10.82
CA VAL A 94 5.80 2.19 11.38
C VAL A 94 4.92 2.20 12.63
N SER A 95 5.31 2.99 13.62
CA SER A 95 4.48 3.22 14.82
C SER A 95 3.09 3.71 14.45
N ILE A 96 2.10 3.38 15.28
CA ILE A 96 0.72 3.89 15.17
C ILE A 96 0.58 5.39 15.49
N ASP A 97 1.70 6.04 15.82
CA ASP A 97 1.76 7.47 16.06
C ASP A 97 1.71 8.25 14.74
N GLU A 98 0.72 9.14 14.60
CA GLU A 98 0.46 9.87 13.36
C GLU A 98 1.64 10.74 12.91
N ASP A 99 2.38 11.33 13.86
CA ASP A 99 3.55 12.14 13.55
C ASP A 99 4.66 11.25 12.99
N GLN A 100 4.85 10.04 13.54
CA GLN A 100 5.75 9.04 12.95
C GLN A 100 5.30 8.58 11.56
N VAL A 101 4.00 8.39 11.33
CA VAL A 101 3.46 8.03 10.00
C VAL A 101 3.78 9.15 9.00
N SER A 102 3.49 10.40 9.34
CA SER A 102 3.77 11.54 8.45
C SER A 102 5.28 11.71 8.18
N ALA A 103 6.12 11.56 9.21
CA ALA A 103 7.56 11.65 9.07
C ALA A 103 8.13 10.54 8.17
N ASN A 104 7.63 9.31 8.31
CA ASN A 104 8.04 8.19 7.45
C ASN A 104 7.58 8.39 6.02
N LEU A 105 6.37 8.90 5.80
CA LEU A 105 5.85 9.20 4.48
C LEU A 105 6.71 10.25 3.75
N VAL A 106 7.12 11.31 4.45
CA VAL A 106 8.00 12.34 3.89
C VAL A 106 9.41 11.78 3.60
N LYS A 107 9.95 10.96 4.49
CA LYS A 107 11.34 10.47 4.39
C LYS A 107 11.51 9.31 3.42
N HIS A 108 10.56 8.40 3.38
CA HIS A 108 10.64 7.13 2.66
C HIS A 108 9.66 7.02 1.49
N GLY A 109 8.82 8.03 1.27
CA GLY A 109 7.81 8.02 0.24
C GLY A 109 6.55 7.24 0.65
N PRO A 110 5.73 6.81 -0.33
CA PRO A 110 4.46 6.15 -0.09
C PRO A 110 4.53 4.95 0.86
N LEU A 111 3.60 4.89 1.81
CA LEU A 111 3.53 3.85 2.84
C LEU A 111 2.41 2.86 2.52
N ALA A 112 2.66 1.57 2.72
CA ALA A 112 1.62 0.55 2.57
C ALA A 112 0.82 0.46 3.86
N VAL A 113 -0.51 0.63 3.77
CA VAL A 113 -1.39 0.72 4.95
C VAL A 113 -2.60 -0.22 4.85
N GLY A 114 -3.02 -0.77 5.98
CA GLY A 114 -4.30 -1.45 6.11
C GLY A 114 -5.40 -0.48 6.54
N ILE A 115 -6.62 -0.66 6.03
CA ILE A 115 -7.78 0.15 6.37
C ILE A 115 -9.05 -0.71 6.43
N ASN A 116 -10.05 -0.28 7.20
CA ASN A 116 -11.42 -0.75 7.06
C ASN A 116 -12.12 -0.02 5.90
N ALA A 117 -12.43 -0.75 4.83
CA ALA A 117 -12.94 -0.19 3.58
C ALA A 117 -14.46 0.03 3.55
N VAL A 118 -15.19 -0.13 4.66
CA VAL A 118 -16.67 -0.01 4.69
C VAL A 118 -17.18 1.31 4.11
N PHE A 119 -16.48 2.42 4.35
CA PHE A 119 -16.83 3.75 3.82
C PHE A 119 -16.20 4.06 2.46
N MET A 120 -15.33 3.19 1.93
CA MET A 120 -14.73 3.37 0.61
C MET A 120 -15.69 2.96 -0.51
N GLN A 121 -16.54 1.95 -0.30
CA GLN A 121 -17.42 1.41 -1.35
C GLN A 121 -18.33 2.48 -2.00
N THR A 122 -18.79 3.46 -1.22
CA THR A 122 -19.70 4.54 -1.67
C THR A 122 -19.01 5.89 -1.81
N TYR A 123 -17.68 5.94 -1.72
CA TYR A 123 -16.94 7.18 -1.77
C TYR A 123 -16.92 7.80 -3.18
N ILE A 124 -17.22 9.09 -3.25
CA ILE A 124 -17.19 9.87 -4.50
C ILE A 124 -16.14 10.99 -4.40
N GLY A 125 -16.06 11.69 -3.27
CA GLY A 125 -15.11 12.79 -3.08
C GLY A 125 -15.25 13.52 -1.75
N GLY A 126 -14.35 14.47 -1.52
CA GLY A 126 -14.23 15.20 -0.26
C GLY A 126 -13.46 14.43 0.82
N VAL A 127 -13.33 15.01 2.01
CA VAL A 127 -12.68 14.32 3.14
C VAL A 127 -13.71 13.43 3.85
N SER A 128 -13.51 12.12 3.78
CA SER A 128 -14.30 11.13 4.49
C SER A 128 -13.96 11.13 5.98
N CYS A 129 -14.95 11.46 6.81
CA CYS A 129 -14.78 11.61 8.26
C CYS A 129 -15.92 10.93 9.03
N PRO A 130 -16.12 9.60 8.86
CA PRO A 130 -17.19 8.87 9.52
C PRO A 130 -17.13 9.06 11.05
N TYR A 131 -18.29 9.05 11.69
CA TYR A 131 -18.38 9.12 13.15
C TYR A 131 -17.98 7.79 13.80
N ILE A 132 -18.36 6.69 13.17
CA ILE A 132 -18.12 5.33 13.64
C ILE A 132 -17.53 4.57 12.47
N CYS A 133 -16.30 4.12 12.62
CA CYS A 133 -15.64 3.21 11.69
C CYS A 133 -14.77 2.27 12.51
N GLY A 134 -14.99 0.97 12.37
CA GLY A 134 -14.23 -0.04 13.10
C GLY A 134 -12.74 -0.02 12.70
N ARG A 135 -11.91 -0.60 13.55
CA ARG A 135 -10.47 -0.81 13.26
C ARG A 135 -10.17 -2.25 12.82
N HIS A 136 -11.21 -2.99 12.40
CA HIS A 136 -11.06 -4.29 11.76
C HIS A 136 -10.63 -4.03 10.32
N LEU A 137 -9.33 -4.13 10.06
CA LEU A 137 -8.76 -3.87 8.75
C LEU A 137 -9.13 -5.02 7.81
N ASP A 138 -9.54 -4.67 6.59
CA ASP A 138 -9.97 -5.64 5.58
C ASP A 138 -9.42 -5.33 4.17
N HIS A 139 -8.70 -4.21 4.02
CA HIS A 139 -8.23 -3.75 2.72
C HIS A 139 -6.84 -3.12 2.80
N GLY A 140 -5.96 -3.47 1.85
CA GLY A 140 -4.63 -2.90 1.70
C GLY A 140 -4.62 -1.76 0.69
N VAL A 141 -4.09 -0.60 1.09
CA VAL A 141 -4.01 0.62 0.27
C VAL A 141 -2.66 1.30 0.41
N LEU A 142 -2.44 2.37 -0.35
CA LEU A 142 -1.18 3.12 -0.33
C LEU A 142 -1.39 4.56 0.15
N LEU A 143 -0.77 4.91 1.26
CA LEU A 143 -0.75 6.28 1.76
C LEU A 143 0.31 7.08 0.99
N VAL A 144 -0.11 8.14 0.29
CA VAL A 144 0.77 8.90 -0.64
C VAL A 144 0.96 10.37 -0.25
N GLY A 145 0.19 10.87 0.70
CA GLY A 145 0.26 12.29 1.09
C GLY A 145 -0.71 12.63 2.22
N TYR A 146 -0.70 13.90 2.60
CA TYR A 146 -1.63 14.48 3.57
C TYR A 146 -1.88 15.95 3.31
N GLY A 147 -2.99 16.45 3.85
CA GLY A 147 -3.37 17.86 3.83
C GLY A 147 -3.74 18.36 5.22
N SER A 148 -3.62 19.68 5.42
CA SER A 148 -4.03 20.35 6.66
C SER A 148 -5.51 20.73 6.67
N ALA A 149 -6.11 20.99 5.51
CA ALA A 149 -7.51 21.42 5.39
C ALA A 149 -8.14 20.92 4.10
N GLY A 150 -9.25 20.19 4.22
CA GLY A 150 -10.15 19.83 3.12
C GLY A 150 -11.57 19.67 3.62
N TYR A 151 -12.56 20.05 2.80
CA TYR A 151 -13.96 20.00 3.20
C TYR A 151 -14.43 18.56 3.46
N ALA A 152 -14.96 18.32 4.66
CA ALA A 152 -15.54 17.04 5.08
C ALA A 152 -17.07 17.14 5.10
N PRO A 153 -17.80 16.56 4.12
CA PRO A 153 -19.25 16.73 4.00
C PRO A 153 -20.02 16.35 5.26
N ILE A 154 -19.67 15.22 5.89
CA ILE A 154 -20.32 14.71 7.11
C ILE A 154 -20.07 15.62 8.33
N ARG A 155 -19.00 16.43 8.32
CA ARG A 155 -18.64 17.32 9.44
C ARG A 155 -19.03 18.78 9.18
N LEU A 156 -19.44 19.11 7.96
CA LEU A 156 -19.76 20.47 7.52
C LEU A 156 -18.63 21.48 7.81
N LYS A 157 -17.38 21.03 7.76
CA LYS A 157 -16.19 21.87 7.99
C LYS A 157 -14.94 21.28 7.37
N GLU A 158 -13.89 22.08 7.32
CA GLU A 158 -12.57 21.60 6.91
C GLU A 158 -11.96 20.71 7.99
N LYS A 159 -11.27 19.68 7.51
CA LYS A 159 -10.54 18.71 8.33
C LYS A 159 -9.19 18.40 7.72
N PRO A 160 -8.17 18.12 8.55
CA PRO A 160 -6.94 17.55 8.07
C PRO A 160 -7.18 16.12 7.57
N TYR A 161 -6.41 15.67 6.58
CA TYR A 161 -6.66 14.39 5.91
C TYR A 161 -5.40 13.69 5.42
N TRP A 162 -5.51 12.36 5.31
CA TRP A 162 -4.62 11.50 4.53
C TRP A 162 -5.08 11.41 3.09
N ILE A 163 -4.14 11.26 2.15
CA ILE A 163 -4.38 10.98 0.73
C ILE A 163 -3.96 9.54 0.47
N ILE A 164 -4.92 8.73 0.05
CA ILE A 164 -4.76 7.30 -0.16
C ILE A 164 -4.97 6.99 -1.65
N LYS A 165 -4.02 6.31 -2.27
CA LYS A 165 -4.17 5.68 -3.60
C LYS A 165 -4.82 4.30 -3.41
N ASN A 166 -5.92 4.06 -4.11
CA ASN A 166 -6.63 2.79 -4.11
C ASN A 166 -6.34 1.98 -5.39
N SER A 167 -6.82 0.74 -5.44
CA SER A 167 -6.63 -0.22 -6.55
C SER A 167 -7.93 -0.56 -7.30
N TRP A 168 -8.99 0.24 -7.16
CA TRP A 168 -10.30 0.01 -7.82
C TRP A 168 -10.48 0.81 -9.13
N GLY A 169 -9.37 1.21 -9.75
CA GLY A 169 -9.35 1.98 -10.99
C GLY A 169 -9.63 3.47 -10.82
N GLU A 170 -9.34 4.24 -11.87
CA GLU A 170 -9.44 5.71 -11.84
C GLU A 170 -10.89 6.23 -11.85
N GLY A 171 -11.86 5.41 -12.26
CA GLY A 171 -13.28 5.78 -12.24
C GLY A 171 -13.89 5.82 -10.84
N TRP A 172 -13.19 5.30 -9.83
CA TRP A 172 -13.64 5.28 -8.45
C TRP A 172 -13.08 6.48 -7.65
N GLY A 173 -13.89 7.05 -6.76
CA GLY A 173 -13.46 8.15 -5.88
C GLY A 173 -12.90 9.35 -6.63
N GLU A 174 -11.82 9.92 -6.11
CA GLU A 174 -11.17 11.09 -6.69
C GLU A 174 -10.06 10.65 -7.65
N LYS A 175 -10.43 10.17 -8.83
CA LYS A 175 -9.50 9.61 -9.83
C LYS A 175 -8.67 8.43 -9.28
N GLY A 176 -9.31 7.53 -8.55
CA GLY A 176 -8.67 6.39 -7.87
C GLY A 176 -8.14 6.71 -6.47
N TYR A 177 -8.30 7.96 -5.99
CA TYR A 177 -7.83 8.37 -4.67
C TYR A 177 -8.97 8.54 -3.67
N TYR A 178 -8.60 8.44 -2.40
CA TYR A 178 -9.45 8.57 -1.24
C TYR A 178 -8.84 9.55 -0.24
N ARG A 179 -9.64 10.49 0.25
CA ARG A 179 -9.24 11.36 1.36
C ARG A 179 -9.97 10.96 2.63
N ILE A 180 -9.23 10.62 3.67
CA ILE A 180 -9.78 10.25 4.98
C ILE A 180 -9.28 11.20 6.07
N CYS A 181 -10.15 11.57 7.00
CA CYS A 181 -9.80 12.37 8.17
C CYS A 181 -8.61 11.78 8.93
N ARG A 182 -7.58 12.60 9.19
CA ARG A 182 -6.49 12.26 10.12
C ARG A 182 -6.76 12.83 11.53
N GLY A 183 -6.04 12.34 12.54
CA GLY A 183 -6.05 12.80 13.93
C GLY A 183 -6.58 11.78 14.93
N HIS A 184 -7.22 10.70 14.46
CA HIS A 184 -8.00 9.80 15.33
C HIS A 184 -7.95 8.32 14.91
N ASN A 185 -7.03 7.93 14.01
CA ASN A 185 -6.95 6.58 13.47
C ASN A 185 -8.33 6.09 12.95
N VAL A 186 -8.94 6.93 12.10
CA VAL A 186 -10.26 6.70 11.52
C VAL A 186 -10.18 5.49 10.60
N CYS A 187 -11.11 4.54 10.75
CA CYS A 187 -11.11 3.27 10.02
C CYS A 187 -9.84 2.43 10.19
N GLY A 188 -9.06 2.69 11.25
CA GLY A 188 -7.85 1.94 11.52
C GLY A 188 -6.66 2.26 10.60
N VAL A 189 -6.72 3.33 9.80
CA VAL A 189 -5.69 3.68 8.80
C VAL A 189 -4.25 3.78 9.33
N ASP A 190 -4.07 4.13 10.61
CA ASP A 190 -2.75 4.25 11.24
C ASP A 190 -2.32 2.95 11.97
N SER A 191 -3.15 1.89 11.92
CA SER A 191 -2.99 0.69 12.77
C SER A 191 -2.04 -0.34 12.18
N MET A 192 -1.91 -0.37 10.85
CA MET A 192 -1.03 -1.27 10.12
C MET A 192 -0.34 -0.47 9.03
N VAL A 193 0.79 0.14 9.37
CA VAL A 193 1.57 0.96 8.45
C VAL A 193 2.94 0.33 8.27
N SER A 194 3.37 0.19 7.02
CA SER A 194 4.69 -0.34 6.68
C SER A 194 5.36 0.52 5.62
N THR A 195 6.67 0.67 5.77
CA THR A 195 7.54 1.37 4.84
C THR A 195 8.58 0.41 4.29
N VAL A 196 9.05 0.67 3.08
CA VAL A 196 10.04 -0.15 2.37
C VAL A 196 11.17 0.77 1.92
N SER A 197 12.40 0.28 2.01
CA SER A 197 13.56 0.90 1.39
C SER A 197 13.95 0.10 0.16
N ALA A 198 14.18 0.77 -0.96
CA ALA A 198 14.67 0.13 -2.18
C ALA A 198 16.20 0.06 -2.20
N ILE A 199 16.76 -0.93 -2.90
CA ILE A 199 18.20 -0.97 -3.19
C ILE A 199 18.54 0.16 -4.17
N ARG A 200 19.49 1.03 -3.78
CA ARG A 200 20.12 1.95 -4.73
C ARG A 200 20.99 1.14 -5.68
N LYS A 201 20.74 1.21 -7.00
CA LYS A 201 21.76 0.80 -7.97
C LYS A 201 22.96 1.73 -7.78
N GLY A 202 24.04 1.18 -7.25
CA GLY A 202 25.27 1.92 -6.98
C GLY A 202 25.86 2.53 -8.24
N ARG A 203 26.43 3.73 -8.07
CA ARG A 203 27.62 4.14 -8.82
C ARG A 203 28.75 3.14 -8.60
#